data_AF-A0A2S7WQA8-F1
#
_entry.id   AF-A0A2S7WQA8-F1
#
_cell.length_a   1.000
_cell.length_b   1.000
_cell.length_c   1.000
_cell.angle_alpha   90.00
_cell.angle_beta   90.00
_cell.angle_gamma   90.00
#
_symmetry.space_group_name_H-M   'P 1'
#
loop_
_entity.id
_entity.type
_entity.pdbx_description
1 polymer ?
#
loop_
_entity_poly.entity_id
_entity_poly.type
_entity_poly.pdbx_seq_one_letter_code
_entity_poly.pdbx_strand_id
1 'polypeptide(L)'
;MKTMKMTNVKLLATVLLSASILTSCKNDKKQIADNSSDIEVVNENSATENTKSTKKYDERIKKRTYKMKDGKYISYNLNQRGIAGFEEWKDFTVINAELTNLNLSKSIDTKNDSETTSEKRIRNLNYRIANLKNTIPTWLRTEEVLEDVADVQKEYLELISESNSSEKEMKENLEELNEKFDDLREELDETINRYIKIHEDAIEEFNEELDDGDIEDAIEEYNEEIKELDKIVKKNNS
;
A
#
# COMPACT_ATOMS: atom_id res chain seq x y z
N MET A 1 -35.32 14.40 44.26
CA MET A 1 -34.91 14.22 42.85
C MET A 1 -34.33 15.53 42.36
N LYS A 2 -33.02 15.59 42.09
CA LYS A 2 -32.37 16.72 41.43
C LYS A 2 -32.36 16.41 39.92
N THR A 3 -33.00 17.26 39.14
CA THR A 3 -32.94 17.24 37.68
C THR A 3 -31.56 17.74 37.23
N MET A 4 -30.82 16.90 36.52
CA MET A 4 -29.53 17.25 35.92
C MET A 4 -29.82 17.82 34.53
N LYS A 5 -29.55 19.12 34.35
CA LYS A 5 -29.57 19.76 33.04
C LYS A 5 -28.36 19.28 32.26
N MET A 6 -28.56 18.51 31.19
CA MET A 6 -27.52 18.25 30.20
C MET A 6 -27.35 19.52 29.37
N THR A 7 -26.20 20.17 29.49
CA THR A 7 -25.77 21.21 28.56
C THR A 7 -25.24 20.54 27.30
N ASN A 8 -25.83 20.86 26.15
CA ASN A 8 -25.39 20.43 24.83
C ASN A 8 -23.89 20.68 24.63
N VAL A 9 -23.11 19.62 24.68
CA VAL A 9 -21.71 19.64 24.24
C VAL A 9 -21.76 19.56 22.72
N LYS A 10 -21.54 20.70 22.04
CA LYS A 10 -21.28 20.71 20.60
C LYS A 10 -19.96 19.97 20.38
N LEU A 11 -20.04 18.69 20.02
CA LEU A 11 -18.88 17.90 19.62
C LEU A 11 -18.57 18.27 18.17
N LEU A 12 -17.68 19.24 17.96
CA LEU A 12 -17.13 19.51 16.63
C LEU A 12 -16.23 18.34 16.24
N ALA A 13 -16.78 17.37 15.52
CA ALA A 13 -16.01 16.31 14.86
C ALA A 13 -15.20 16.95 13.73
N THR A 14 -14.00 17.44 14.07
CA THR A 14 -13.08 18.01 13.08
C THR A 14 -12.35 16.85 12.42
N VAL A 15 -12.68 16.52 11.17
CA VAL A 15 -11.87 15.62 10.34
C VAL A 15 -10.56 16.34 10.04
N LEU A 16 -9.55 16.08 10.86
CA LEU A 16 -8.18 16.49 10.59
C LEU A 16 -7.59 15.51 9.58
N LEU A 17 -7.62 15.87 8.30
CA LEU A 17 -6.60 15.45 7.34
C LEU A 17 -5.27 16.07 7.77
N SER A 18 -4.64 15.51 8.80
CA SER A 18 -3.35 15.99 9.28
C SER A 18 -2.24 15.43 8.39
N ALA A 19 -1.91 16.14 7.31
CA ALA A 19 -0.54 16.20 6.89
C ALA A 19 0.23 16.97 7.98
N SER A 20 1.12 16.30 8.70
CA SER A 20 1.90 16.92 9.77
C SER A 20 2.80 18.03 9.21
N ILE A 21 2.35 19.29 9.28
CA ILE A 21 3.21 20.45 9.04
C ILE A 21 4.04 20.65 10.31
N LEU A 22 5.34 20.36 10.22
CA LEU A 22 6.30 20.77 11.24
C LEU A 22 6.36 22.30 11.26
N THR A 23 5.72 22.92 12.25
CA THR A 23 5.78 24.36 12.46
C THR A 23 7.15 24.73 13.05
N SER A 24 7.99 25.34 12.21
CA SER A 24 9.15 26.10 12.68
C SER A 24 8.70 27.52 13.02
N CYS A 25 8.97 27.97 14.25
CA CYS A 25 8.54 29.26 14.77
C CYS A 25 9.22 30.46 14.07
N LYS A 26 8.43 31.45 13.60
CA LYS A 26 8.52 32.87 14.03
C LYS A 26 7.47 33.80 13.37
N ASN A 27 6.81 34.56 14.25
CA ASN A 27 6.19 35.90 14.15
C ASN A 27 4.91 36.18 13.31
N ASP A 28 3.82 36.40 14.05
CA ASP A 28 2.77 37.44 13.97
C ASP A 28 2.26 37.96 12.61
N LYS A 29 1.00 37.59 12.25
CA LYS A 29 -0.17 38.51 12.16
C LYS A 29 -1.44 37.79 11.67
N LYS A 30 -2.58 38.26 12.17
CA LYS A 30 -3.96 37.77 12.01
C LYS A 30 -4.56 38.13 10.64
N GLN A 31 -5.23 37.19 9.95
CA GLN A 31 -6.46 37.42 9.17
C GLN A 31 -7.18 36.12 8.77
N ILE A 32 -8.48 36.24 8.55
CA ILE A 32 -9.52 35.20 8.45
C ILE A 32 -9.70 34.75 7.00
N ALA A 33 -9.92 33.43 6.85
CA ALA A 33 -10.52 32.64 5.77
C ALA A 33 -10.69 33.23 4.35
N ASP A 34 -10.14 32.50 3.37
CA ASP A 34 -10.79 32.27 2.08
C ASP A 34 -10.53 30.81 1.67
N ASN A 35 -11.61 30.07 1.36
CA ASN A 35 -11.60 28.67 0.96
C ASN A 35 -11.37 28.61 -0.56
N SER A 36 -10.16 28.25 -0.97
CA SER A 36 -9.87 27.73 -2.31
C SER A 36 -8.98 26.52 -2.17
N SER A 37 -9.47 25.37 -2.63
CA SER A 37 -8.74 24.11 -2.70
C SER A 37 -7.71 24.16 -3.82
N ASP A 38 -6.57 24.78 -3.55
CA ASP A 38 -5.41 24.73 -4.42
C ASP A 38 -4.38 23.75 -3.85
N ILE A 39 -4.21 22.62 -4.54
CA ILE A 39 -3.17 21.63 -4.24
C ILE A 39 -1.82 22.22 -4.67
N GLU A 40 -1.09 22.81 -3.73
CA GLU A 40 0.29 23.23 -3.92
C GLU A 40 1.25 22.07 -3.61
N VAL A 41 1.92 21.55 -4.64
CA VAL A 41 3.02 20.59 -4.50
C VAL A 41 4.28 21.35 -4.10
N VAL A 42 4.63 21.32 -2.81
CA VAL A 42 5.88 21.92 -2.32
C VAL A 42 7.06 20.98 -2.60
N ASN A 43 8.00 21.45 -3.42
CA ASN A 43 9.26 20.80 -3.76
C ASN A 43 10.40 21.51 -3.00
N GLU A 44 11.08 20.82 -2.07
CA GLU A 44 12.28 21.36 -1.41
C GLU A 44 13.58 20.81 -2.02
N ASN A 45 14.11 21.64 -2.93
CA ASN A 45 15.50 22.05 -3.19
C ASN A 45 16.59 21.13 -3.79
N SER A 46 17.08 21.64 -4.94
CA SER A 46 18.47 21.88 -5.35
C SER A 46 19.47 20.72 -5.48
N ALA A 47 19.73 20.33 -6.74
CA ALA A 47 21.08 20.08 -7.23
C ALA A 47 21.17 20.35 -8.74
N THR A 48 22.21 21.09 -9.10
CA THR A 48 22.61 21.58 -10.42
C THR A 48 22.79 20.51 -11.50
N GLU A 49 22.44 20.89 -12.73
CA GLU A 49 22.57 20.11 -13.97
C GLU A 49 24.00 19.67 -14.30
N ASN A 50 24.17 18.40 -14.68
CA ASN A 50 24.65 17.97 -16.01
C ASN A 50 25.09 16.50 -15.98
N THR A 51 24.36 15.58 -16.63
CA THR A 51 24.86 14.68 -17.71
C THR A 51 23.84 13.57 -18.09
N LYS A 52 23.60 13.48 -19.41
CA LYS A 52 23.07 12.36 -20.24
C LYS A 52 22.12 11.33 -19.59
N SER A 53 20.86 11.43 -20.01
CA SER A 53 19.71 10.58 -19.73
C SER A 53 19.91 9.10 -20.12
N THR A 54 20.33 8.31 -19.14
CA THR A 54 19.67 7.02 -18.89
C THR A 54 18.43 7.34 -18.04
N LYS A 55 17.25 6.77 -18.34
CA LYS A 55 16.07 6.93 -17.47
C LYS A 55 16.40 6.29 -16.12
N LYS A 56 16.93 7.10 -15.19
CA LYS A 56 17.17 6.72 -13.81
C LYS A 56 15.81 6.82 -13.14
N TYR A 57 15.16 5.67 -12.91
CA TYR A 57 13.93 5.63 -12.14
C TYR A 57 14.22 6.28 -10.78
N ASP A 58 13.40 7.25 -10.42
CA ASP A 58 13.52 7.94 -9.14
C ASP A 58 12.87 7.04 -8.09
N GLU A 59 13.70 6.21 -7.45
CA GLU A 59 13.33 5.17 -6.47
C GLU A 59 12.80 5.73 -5.14
N ARG A 60 12.45 7.03 -5.06
CA ARG A 60 11.94 7.64 -3.83
C ARG A 60 10.65 6.95 -3.38
N ILE A 61 10.79 6.15 -2.33
CA ILE A 61 9.67 5.52 -1.62
C ILE A 61 8.87 6.59 -0.89
N LYS A 62 7.58 6.68 -1.19
CA LYS A 62 6.64 7.59 -0.53
C LYS A 62 5.67 6.79 0.34
N LYS A 63 5.62 7.10 1.63
CA LYS A 63 4.63 6.53 2.55
C LYS A 63 3.26 7.18 2.31
N ARG A 64 2.24 6.36 2.17
CA ARG A 64 0.83 6.74 2.16
C ARG A 64 0.17 6.25 3.44
N THR A 65 -0.73 7.05 3.96
CA THR A 65 -1.50 6.73 5.17
C THR A 65 -2.91 7.25 4.98
N TYR A 66 -3.89 6.39 5.20
CA TYR A 66 -5.31 6.76 5.19
C TYR A 66 -5.90 6.45 6.56
N LYS A 67 -6.63 7.42 7.13
CA LYS A 67 -7.23 7.34 8.46
C LYS A 67 -8.72 7.04 8.32
N MET A 68 -9.14 5.92 8.88
CA MET A 68 -10.55 5.53 8.94
C MET A 68 -11.27 6.23 10.09
N LYS A 69 -12.61 6.26 10.03
CA LYS A 69 -13.47 6.85 11.07
C LYS A 69 -13.33 6.17 12.44
N ASP A 70 -13.13 4.85 12.45
CA ASP A 70 -12.90 4.07 13.67
C ASP A 70 -11.51 4.33 14.31
N GLY A 71 -10.69 5.20 13.71
CA GLY A 71 -9.37 5.57 14.17
C GLY A 71 -8.26 4.61 13.75
N LYS A 72 -8.56 3.54 12.99
CA LYS A 72 -7.54 2.71 12.36
C LYS A 72 -6.88 3.45 11.20
N TYR A 73 -5.69 2.99 10.83
CA TYR A 73 -4.95 3.49 9.69
C TYR A 73 -4.56 2.34 8.77
N ILE A 74 -4.71 2.53 7.46
CA ILE A 74 -3.96 1.74 6.48
C ILE A 74 -2.71 2.52 6.10
N SER A 75 -1.58 1.82 5.93
CA SER A 75 -0.36 2.44 5.45
C SER A 75 0.43 1.53 4.54
N TYR A 76 0.81 2.09 3.41
CA TYR A 76 1.56 1.42 2.36
C TYR A 76 2.58 2.38 1.76
N ASN A 77 3.60 1.81 1.14
CA ASN A 77 4.69 2.52 0.50
C ASN A 77 4.48 2.46 -1.01
N LEU A 78 4.74 3.56 -1.71
CA LEU A 78 4.66 3.66 -3.17
C LEU A 78 6.02 4.03 -3.75
N ASN A 79 6.30 3.51 -4.94
CA ASN A 79 7.36 3.99 -5.82
C ASN A 79 6.81 4.12 -7.26
N GLN A 80 7.68 4.33 -8.24
CA GLN A 80 7.26 4.47 -9.65
C GLN A 80 6.70 3.18 -10.28
N ARG A 81 6.88 2.02 -9.63
CA ARG A 81 6.37 0.71 -10.05
C ARG A 81 5.07 0.32 -9.32
N GLY A 82 4.47 1.25 -8.56
CA GLY A 82 3.27 1.01 -7.76
C GLY A 82 3.60 0.71 -6.30
N ILE A 83 2.92 -0.28 -5.73
CA ILE A 83 3.05 -0.66 -4.32
C ILE A 83 4.47 -1.17 -4.03
N ALA A 84 5.22 -0.41 -3.23
CA ALA A 84 6.57 -0.71 -2.80
C ALA A 84 6.60 -1.62 -1.55
N GLY A 85 5.56 -1.58 -0.71
CA GLY A 85 5.50 -2.41 0.49
C GLY A 85 4.46 -1.97 1.52
N PHE A 86 4.32 -2.77 2.56
CA PHE A 86 3.46 -2.53 3.71
C PHE A 86 4.24 -2.73 5.02
N GLU A 87 3.87 -2.01 6.08
CA GLU A 87 4.44 -2.23 7.41
C GLU A 87 3.96 -3.55 8.02
N GLU A 88 2.70 -3.92 7.75
CA GLU A 88 2.04 -5.12 8.27
C GLU A 88 2.27 -6.38 7.42
N TRP A 89 2.71 -6.23 6.16
CA TRP A 89 3.04 -7.34 5.27
C TRP A 89 4.52 -7.35 4.87
N LYS A 90 5.35 -7.70 5.85
CA LYS A 90 6.82 -7.63 5.71
C LYS A 90 7.37 -8.57 4.65
N ASP A 91 6.78 -9.75 4.48
CA ASP A 91 7.24 -10.72 3.48
C ASP A 91 7.08 -10.17 2.07
N PHE A 92 5.92 -9.59 1.72
CA PHE A 92 5.72 -8.86 0.47
C PHE A 92 6.77 -7.76 0.28
N THR A 93 6.95 -6.89 1.29
CA THR A 93 7.90 -5.76 1.20
C THR A 93 9.32 -6.21 0.90
N VAL A 94 9.79 -7.29 1.55
CA VAL A 94 11.14 -7.82 1.32
C VAL A 94 11.24 -8.45 -0.06
N ILE A 95 10.26 -9.25 -0.48
CA ILE A 95 10.27 -9.90 -1.80
C ILE A 95 10.29 -8.84 -2.92
N ASN A 96 9.41 -7.83 -2.83
CA ASN A 96 9.35 -6.75 -3.83
C ASN A 96 10.68 -6.01 -3.97
N ALA A 97 11.34 -5.70 -2.85
CA ALA A 97 12.63 -5.04 -2.85
C ALA A 97 13.72 -5.93 -3.48
N GLU A 98 13.75 -7.22 -3.15
CA GLU A 98 14.72 -8.17 -3.70
C GLU A 98 14.52 -8.38 -5.20
N LEU A 99 13.28 -8.62 -5.65
CA LEU A 99 12.94 -8.79 -7.07
C LEU A 99 13.24 -7.52 -7.89
N THR A 100 12.94 -6.34 -7.35
CA THR A 100 13.30 -5.06 -7.98
C THR A 100 14.82 -4.94 -8.13
N ASN A 101 15.58 -5.28 -7.10
CA ASN A 101 17.04 -5.21 -7.14
C ASN A 101 17.66 -6.24 -8.09
N LEU A 102 17.06 -7.43 -8.23
CA LEU A 102 17.49 -8.46 -9.17
C LEU A 102 17.20 -8.04 -10.62
N ASN A 103 16.03 -7.44 -10.88
CA ASN A 103 15.65 -6.89 -12.19
C ASN A 103 16.56 -5.75 -12.68
N LEU A 104 17.05 -4.91 -11.75
CA LEU A 104 17.95 -3.79 -12.08
C LEU A 104 19.40 -4.25 -12.32
N SER A 105 19.79 -5.41 -11.81
CA SER A 105 21.09 -6.01 -12.12
C SER A 105 21.04 -6.64 -13.51
N LYS A 106 21.43 -5.86 -14.54
CA LYS A 106 21.56 -6.27 -15.96
C LYS A 106 22.51 -7.46 -16.24
N SER A 107 22.89 -8.24 -15.23
CA SER A 107 23.96 -9.21 -15.33
C SER A 107 23.78 -10.30 -14.27
N ILE A 108 23.01 -11.33 -14.60
CA ILE A 108 23.28 -12.68 -14.07
C ILE A 108 24.56 -13.15 -14.79
N ASP A 109 25.72 -12.61 -14.41
CA ASP A 109 26.99 -12.98 -15.04
C ASP A 109 27.45 -14.32 -14.44
N THR A 110 27.05 -15.43 -15.05
CA THR A 110 27.27 -16.81 -14.54
C THR A 110 28.68 -17.33 -14.76
N LYS A 111 29.54 -16.56 -15.44
CA LYS A 111 30.77 -17.10 -16.06
C LYS A 111 31.96 -17.30 -15.13
N ASN A 112 31.91 -16.85 -13.88
CA ASN A 112 33.02 -17.02 -12.94
C ASN A 112 32.53 -17.47 -11.55
N ASP A 113 32.55 -18.79 -11.35
CA ASP A 113 32.69 -19.53 -10.09
C ASP A 113 31.65 -19.32 -8.96
N SER A 114 31.06 -20.44 -8.49
CA SER A 114 30.22 -20.58 -7.29
C SER A 114 28.95 -19.72 -7.24
N GLU A 115 27.78 -20.33 -7.49
CA GLU A 115 26.42 -19.85 -7.09
C GLU A 115 26.30 -18.33 -7.16
N THR A 116 25.92 -17.78 -8.32
CA THR A 116 25.89 -16.33 -8.52
C THR A 116 25.18 -15.64 -7.36
N THR A 117 25.63 -14.46 -6.94
CA THR A 117 25.00 -13.72 -5.83
C THR A 117 23.48 -13.58 -6.02
N SER A 118 23.02 -13.57 -7.27
CA SER A 118 21.61 -13.60 -7.67
C SER A 118 20.90 -14.92 -7.35
N GLU A 119 21.45 -16.09 -7.72
CA GLU A 119 20.86 -17.41 -7.38
C GLU A 119 20.68 -17.58 -5.88
N LYS A 120 21.71 -17.27 -5.10
CA LYS A 120 21.64 -17.36 -3.64
C LYS A 120 20.60 -16.42 -3.06
N ARG A 121 20.49 -15.19 -3.59
CA ARG A 121 19.45 -14.23 -3.20
C ARG A 121 18.06 -14.75 -3.52
N ILE A 122 17.86 -15.34 -4.70
CA ILE A 122 16.59 -15.98 -5.10
C ILE A 122 16.24 -17.12 -4.14
N ARG A 123 17.17 -18.04 -3.85
CA ARG A 123 16.94 -19.14 -2.90
C ARG A 123 16.63 -18.66 -1.49
N ASN A 124 17.21 -17.54 -1.05
CA ASN A 124 16.94 -16.95 0.27
C ASN A 124 15.51 -16.40 0.40
N LEU A 125 14.76 -16.24 -0.70
CA LEU A 125 13.35 -15.83 -0.67
C LEU A 125 12.39 -16.97 -0.30
N ASN A 126 12.85 -18.24 -0.28
CA ASN A 126 11.98 -19.42 -0.22
C ASN A 126 10.98 -19.38 0.94
N TYR A 127 11.47 -19.13 2.16
CA TYR A 127 10.61 -19.01 3.33
C TYR A 127 9.57 -17.90 3.17
N ARG A 128 9.96 -16.75 2.62
CA ARG A 128 9.09 -15.58 2.50
C ARG A 128 8.01 -15.81 1.46
N ILE A 129 8.38 -16.34 0.29
CA ILE A 129 7.44 -16.63 -0.79
C ILE A 129 6.45 -17.70 -0.36
N ALA A 130 6.92 -18.80 0.26
CA ALA A 130 6.05 -19.84 0.79
C ALA A 130 5.06 -19.31 1.84
N ASN A 131 5.42 -18.24 2.56
CA ASN A 131 4.63 -17.66 3.63
C ASN A 131 3.79 -16.43 3.23
N LEU A 132 3.87 -15.97 1.96
CA LEU A 132 3.12 -14.82 1.45
C LEU A 132 1.63 -14.92 1.79
N LYS A 133 1.00 -16.04 1.43
CA LYS A 133 -0.44 -16.30 1.66
C LYS A 133 -0.85 -16.22 3.13
N ASN A 134 0.02 -16.65 4.05
CA ASN A 134 -0.30 -16.72 5.47
C ASN A 134 -0.18 -15.36 6.16
N THR A 135 0.59 -14.44 5.57
CA THR A 135 0.90 -13.14 6.15
C THR A 135 0.15 -11.98 5.50
N ILE A 136 -0.70 -12.25 4.50
CA ILE A 136 -1.57 -11.24 3.88
C ILE A 136 -2.44 -10.58 4.97
N PRO A 137 -2.43 -9.24 5.08
CA PRO A 137 -3.37 -8.51 5.92
C PRO A 137 -4.81 -8.86 5.52
N THR A 138 -5.69 -9.05 6.51
CA THR A 138 -7.07 -9.52 6.25
C THR A 138 -7.81 -8.65 5.25
N TRP A 139 -7.64 -7.32 5.31
CA TRP A 139 -8.33 -6.38 4.42
C TRP A 139 -7.80 -6.38 2.97
N LEU A 140 -6.64 -7.00 2.72
CA LEU A 140 -6.09 -7.24 1.38
C LEU A 140 -6.41 -8.65 0.86
N ARG A 141 -7.05 -9.51 1.65
CA ARG A 141 -7.29 -10.92 1.29
C ARG A 141 -8.54 -11.06 0.41
N THR A 142 -8.49 -10.51 -0.80
CA THR A 142 -9.49 -10.71 -1.85
C THR A 142 -9.23 -12.03 -2.60
N GLU A 143 -10.14 -12.43 -3.49
CA GLU A 143 -9.93 -13.61 -4.34
C GLU A 143 -8.77 -13.42 -5.32
N GLU A 144 -8.73 -12.27 -6.01
CA GLU A 144 -7.68 -11.89 -6.97
C GLU A 144 -6.30 -11.83 -6.31
N VAL A 145 -6.17 -11.16 -5.15
CA VAL A 145 -4.88 -11.12 -4.41
C VAL A 145 -4.43 -12.52 -3.96
N LEU A 146 -5.37 -13.41 -3.63
CA LEU A 146 -5.04 -14.80 -3.26
C LEU A 146 -4.61 -15.65 -4.47
N GLU A 147 -5.20 -15.39 -5.64
CA GLU A 147 -4.84 -16.01 -6.91
C GLU A 147 -3.43 -15.58 -7.33
N ASP A 148 -3.15 -14.27 -7.34
CA ASP A 148 -1.84 -13.73 -7.71
C ASP A 148 -0.73 -14.15 -6.74
N VAL A 149 -1.02 -14.25 -5.44
CA VAL A 149 -0.08 -14.81 -4.49
C VAL A 149 0.22 -16.28 -4.82
N ALA A 150 -0.78 -17.05 -5.27
CA ALA A 150 -0.58 -18.44 -5.67
C ALA A 150 0.26 -18.53 -6.96
N ASP A 151 0.04 -17.64 -7.92
CA ASP A 151 0.83 -17.54 -9.16
C ASP A 151 2.30 -17.19 -8.85
N VAL A 152 2.56 -16.20 -8.01
CA VAL A 152 3.92 -15.87 -7.55
C VAL A 152 4.59 -17.08 -6.88
N GLN A 153 3.85 -17.82 -6.05
CA GLN A 153 4.37 -19.02 -5.39
C GLN A 153 4.67 -20.14 -6.40
N LYS A 154 3.83 -20.30 -7.42
CA LYS A 154 4.02 -21.28 -8.50
C LYS A 154 5.27 -20.96 -9.31
N GLU A 155 5.39 -19.75 -9.86
CA GLU A 155 6.54 -19.38 -10.70
C GLU A 155 7.85 -19.38 -9.91
N TYR A 156 7.81 -19.04 -8.63
CA TYR A 156 9.00 -19.17 -7.79
C TYR A 156 9.44 -20.64 -7.63
N LEU A 157 8.51 -21.57 -7.47
CA LEU A 157 8.82 -22.99 -7.37
C LEU A 157 9.43 -23.51 -8.68
N GLU A 158 8.90 -23.10 -9.83
CA GLU A 158 9.45 -23.41 -11.15
C GLU A 158 10.91 -22.91 -11.24
N LEU A 159 11.15 -21.63 -10.92
CA LEU A 159 12.47 -21.00 -10.89
C LEU A 159 13.50 -21.76 -10.02
N ILE A 160 13.13 -22.21 -8.81
CA ILE A 160 14.09 -22.90 -7.92
C ILE A 160 14.22 -24.40 -8.20
N SER A 161 13.22 -25.03 -8.82
CA SER A 161 13.26 -26.46 -9.19
C SER A 161 14.20 -26.70 -10.37
N GLU A 162 14.30 -25.71 -11.24
CA GLU A 162 15.13 -25.67 -12.44
C GLU A 162 16.55 -25.16 -12.18
N SER A 163 17.05 -25.32 -10.96
CA SER A 163 18.33 -24.72 -10.57
C SER A 163 19.62 -25.29 -11.20
N ASN A 164 19.49 -26.26 -12.12
CA ASN A 164 20.57 -26.74 -13.00
C ASN A 164 20.36 -26.35 -14.47
N SER A 165 19.37 -25.50 -14.75
CA SER A 165 19.03 -25.03 -16.09
C SER A 165 20.07 -24.05 -16.62
N SER A 166 20.03 -23.78 -17.92
CA SER A 166 20.89 -22.81 -18.55
C SER A 166 20.66 -21.39 -18.00
N GLU A 167 21.67 -20.52 -18.10
CA GLU A 167 21.54 -19.09 -17.74
C GLU A 167 20.34 -18.42 -18.42
N LYS A 168 20.06 -18.83 -19.66
CA LYS A 168 18.93 -18.34 -20.44
C LYS A 168 17.59 -18.72 -19.78
N GLU A 169 17.41 -19.99 -19.45
CA GLU A 169 16.18 -20.49 -18.80
C GLU A 169 16.00 -19.84 -17.42
N MET A 170 17.06 -19.73 -16.62
CA MET A 170 16.96 -19.06 -15.32
C MET A 170 16.56 -17.58 -15.44
N LYS A 171 16.98 -16.92 -16.52
CA LYS A 171 16.58 -15.54 -16.81
C LYS A 171 15.11 -15.46 -17.24
N GLU A 172 14.68 -16.35 -18.14
CA GLU A 172 13.27 -16.43 -18.58
C GLU A 172 12.35 -16.70 -17.38
N ASN A 173 12.66 -17.69 -16.53
CA ASN A 173 11.86 -18.00 -15.33
C ASN A 173 11.87 -16.86 -14.30
N LEU A 174 12.96 -16.08 -14.21
CA LEU A 174 13.00 -14.89 -13.35
C LEU A 174 12.14 -13.76 -13.94
N GLU A 175 12.12 -13.60 -15.26
CA GLU A 175 11.23 -12.64 -15.94
C GLU A 175 9.76 -13.01 -15.66
N GLU A 176 9.37 -14.28 -15.80
CA GLU A 176 8.01 -14.78 -15.50
C GLU A 176 7.62 -14.55 -14.02
N LEU A 177 8.51 -14.85 -13.07
CA LEU A 177 8.27 -14.54 -11.65
C LEU A 177 8.05 -13.03 -11.41
N ASN A 178 8.78 -12.18 -12.12
CA ASN A 178 8.60 -10.73 -12.00
C ASN A 178 7.30 -10.25 -12.64
N GLU A 179 6.86 -10.86 -13.74
CA GLU A 179 5.54 -10.59 -14.32
C GLU A 179 4.44 -10.93 -13.32
N LYS A 180 4.49 -12.10 -12.68
CA LYS A 180 3.51 -12.46 -11.63
C LYS A 180 3.56 -11.59 -10.39
N PHE A 181 4.73 -11.07 -10.05
CA PHE A 181 4.84 -10.11 -8.97
C PHE A 181 4.31 -8.72 -9.36
N ASP A 182 4.41 -8.36 -10.65
CA ASP A 182 3.86 -7.12 -11.18
C ASP A 182 2.32 -7.19 -11.24
N ASP A 183 1.74 -8.33 -11.66
CA ASP A 183 0.29 -8.65 -11.57
C ASP A 183 -0.20 -8.47 -10.12
N LEU A 184 0.47 -9.11 -9.15
CA LEU A 184 0.14 -8.96 -7.72
C LEU A 184 0.15 -7.49 -7.25
N ARG A 185 1.03 -6.64 -7.79
CA ARG A 185 1.06 -5.21 -7.42
C ARG A 185 -0.13 -4.45 -7.99
N GLU A 186 -0.60 -4.82 -9.17
CA GLU A 186 -1.79 -4.26 -9.80
C GLU A 186 -3.01 -4.57 -8.93
N GLU A 187 -3.23 -5.83 -8.56
CA GLU A 187 -4.41 -6.21 -7.76
C GLU A 187 -4.38 -5.67 -6.33
N LEU A 188 -3.19 -5.42 -5.80
CA LEU A 188 -3.05 -4.70 -4.53
C LEU A 188 -3.44 -3.22 -4.67
N ASP A 189 -3.07 -2.55 -5.76
CA ASP A 189 -3.48 -1.16 -5.99
C ASP A 189 -5.00 -1.07 -6.17
N GLU A 190 -5.59 -1.95 -6.97
CA GLU A 190 -7.05 -2.04 -7.15
C GLU A 190 -7.78 -2.30 -5.83
N THR A 191 -7.30 -3.28 -5.06
CA THR A 191 -7.88 -3.62 -3.75
C THR A 191 -7.80 -2.44 -2.77
N ILE A 192 -6.66 -1.73 -2.72
CA ILE A 192 -6.49 -0.55 -1.87
C ILE A 192 -7.45 0.56 -2.29
N ASN A 193 -7.54 0.86 -3.58
CA ASN A 193 -8.41 1.91 -4.09
C ASN A 193 -9.88 1.59 -3.78
N ARG A 194 -10.30 0.33 -3.96
CA ARG A 194 -11.65 -0.11 -3.61
C ARG A 194 -11.92 -0.01 -2.11
N TYR A 195 -10.96 -0.43 -1.28
CA TYR A 195 -11.07 -0.33 0.17
C TYR A 195 -11.21 1.13 0.63
N ILE A 196 -10.38 2.03 0.11
CA ILE A 196 -10.43 3.46 0.42
C ILE A 196 -11.78 4.05 0.01
N LYS A 197 -12.25 3.74 -1.20
CA LYS A 197 -13.52 4.25 -1.71
C LYS A 197 -14.71 3.86 -0.84
N ILE A 198 -14.81 2.60 -0.41
CA ILE A 198 -15.88 2.16 0.50
C ILE A 198 -15.87 2.96 1.82
N HIS A 199 -14.69 3.29 2.35
CA HIS A 199 -14.60 4.13 3.55
C HIS A 199 -14.95 5.58 3.28
N GLU A 200 -14.60 6.12 2.11
CA GLU A 200 -14.98 7.48 1.70
C GLU A 200 -16.49 7.60 1.57
N ASP A 201 -17.13 6.69 0.82
CA ASP A 201 -18.57 6.62 0.63
C ASP A 201 -19.30 6.50 2.00
N ALA A 202 -18.84 5.57 2.87
CA ALA A 202 -19.41 5.43 4.23
C ALA A 202 -19.28 6.70 5.10
N ILE A 203 -18.18 7.46 4.94
CA ILE A 203 -17.98 8.71 5.68
C ILE A 203 -18.86 9.83 5.11
N GLU A 204 -19.07 9.86 3.81
CA GLU A 204 -19.97 10.80 3.13
C GLU A 204 -21.40 10.62 3.66
N GLU A 205 -21.97 9.42 3.53
CA GLU A 205 -23.33 9.10 4.00
C GLU A 205 -23.52 9.40 5.50
N PHE A 206 -22.52 9.06 6.32
CA PHE A 206 -22.55 9.42 7.74
C PHE A 206 -22.67 10.92 8.00
N ASN A 207 -21.95 11.74 7.23
CA ASN A 207 -21.96 13.18 7.44
C ASN A 207 -23.27 13.81 6.95
N GLU A 208 -23.87 13.27 5.89
CA GLU A 208 -25.18 13.71 5.40
C GLU A 208 -26.27 13.49 6.47
N GLU A 209 -26.37 12.29 7.03
CA GLU A 209 -27.35 11.98 8.09
C GLU A 209 -27.08 12.74 9.40
N LEU A 210 -25.79 12.96 9.73
CA LEU A 210 -25.44 13.81 10.87
C LEU A 210 -25.89 15.26 10.71
N ASP A 211 -25.81 15.81 9.50
CA ASP A 211 -26.24 17.18 9.21
C ASP A 211 -27.77 17.32 9.31
N ASP A 212 -28.51 16.25 9.03
CA ASP A 212 -29.96 16.14 9.25
C ASP A 212 -30.34 15.92 10.73
N GLY A 213 -29.33 15.66 11.57
CA GLY A 213 -29.44 15.62 13.02
C GLY A 213 -29.81 14.26 13.59
N ASP A 214 -29.79 13.20 12.78
CA ASP A 214 -30.04 11.83 13.22
C ASP A 214 -28.73 11.05 13.39
N ILE A 215 -28.26 10.99 14.63
CA ILE A 215 -27.02 10.29 14.96
C ILE A 215 -27.19 8.77 14.86
N GLU A 216 -28.41 8.25 15.07
CA GLU A 216 -28.66 6.81 15.02
C GLU A 216 -28.67 6.34 13.57
N ASP A 217 -29.38 7.05 12.69
CA ASP A 217 -29.41 6.77 11.25
C ASP A 217 -28.02 6.92 10.62
N ALA A 218 -27.26 7.97 10.98
CA ALA A 218 -25.89 8.13 10.52
C ALA A 218 -25.00 6.91 10.89
N ILE A 219 -25.10 6.41 12.12
CA ILE A 219 -24.33 5.24 12.55
C ILE A 219 -24.79 3.99 11.78
N GLU A 220 -26.09 3.85 11.52
CA GLU A 220 -26.63 2.76 10.71
C GLU A 220 -26.03 2.79 9.30
N GLU A 221 -26.14 3.90 8.56
CA GLU A 221 -25.63 4.04 7.19
C GLU A 221 -24.11 3.80 7.10
N TYR A 222 -23.31 4.33 8.04
CA TYR A 222 -21.88 4.00 8.08
C TYR A 222 -21.64 2.49 8.21
N ASN A 223 -22.39 1.80 9.06
CA ASN A 223 -22.24 0.36 9.25
C ASN A 223 -22.80 -0.43 8.06
N GLU A 224 -23.81 0.08 7.35
CA GLU A 224 -24.36 -0.50 6.13
C GLU A 224 -23.28 -0.53 5.04
N GLU A 225 -22.65 0.62 4.78
CA GLU A 225 -21.61 0.77 3.76
C GLU A 225 -20.34 -0.04 4.11
N ILE A 226 -19.91 -0.04 5.37
CA ILE A 226 -18.72 -0.81 5.76
C ILE A 226 -18.92 -2.34 5.61
N LYS A 227 -20.17 -2.86 5.60
CA LYS A 227 -20.42 -4.29 5.30
C LYS A 227 -20.02 -4.65 3.86
N GLU A 228 -19.87 -3.69 2.94
CA GLU A 228 -19.34 -3.92 1.60
C GLU A 228 -17.96 -4.58 1.64
N LEU A 229 -17.14 -4.26 2.65
CA LEU A 229 -15.81 -4.85 2.83
C LEU A 229 -15.87 -6.37 3.07
N ASP A 230 -16.92 -6.86 3.73
CA ASP A 230 -17.13 -8.29 3.95
C ASP A 230 -17.45 -9.04 2.65
N LYS A 231 -17.95 -8.34 1.61
CA LYS A 231 -18.25 -8.94 0.30
C LYS A 231 -16.99 -9.15 -0.53
N ILE A 232 -15.95 -8.36 -0.30
CA ILE A 232 -14.70 -8.39 -1.09
C ILE A 232 -13.60 -9.20 -0.39
N VAL A 233 -13.61 -9.22 0.95
CA VAL A 233 -12.64 -9.97 1.74
C VAL A 233 -13.07 -11.43 1.89
N LYS A 234 -12.21 -12.36 1.48
CA LYS A 234 -12.41 -13.78 1.71
C LYS A 234 -12.14 -14.11 3.19
N LYS A 235 -13.21 -14.32 3.96
CA LYS A 235 -13.11 -14.83 5.33
C LYS A 235 -12.59 -16.28 5.30
N ASN A 236 -11.55 -16.57 6.06
CA ASN A 236 -11.04 -17.94 6.21
C ASN A 236 -12.12 -18.82 6.85
N ASN A 237 -12.70 -19.74 6.10
CA ASN A 237 -13.29 -20.95 6.69
C ASN A 237 -12.10 -21.84 7.07
N SER A 238 -11.80 -21.89 8.38
CA SER A 238 -10.83 -22.83 8.95
C SER A 238 -11.37 -24.25 8.94
#